data_AF-A0EEP6-F1
#
_entry.id   AF-A0EEP6-F1
#
_cell.length_a   1.000
_cell.length_b   1.000
_cell.length_c   1.000
_cell.angle_alpha   90.00
_cell.angle_beta   90.00
_cell.angle_gamma   90.00
#
_symmetry.space_group_name_H-M   'P 1'
#
loop_
_entity.id
_entity.type
_entity.pdbx_description
1 polymer ?
#
loop_
_entity_poly.entity_id
_entity_poly.type
_entity_poly.pdbx_seq_one_letter_code
_entity_poly.pdbx_strand_id
1 'polypeptide(L)'
;MSLQKNGSEYAHKKGIRRATINTFGYIAKAIGPQDVLSTLLNNLKVQERQLRVCTTVAIAIVAETCGPFTVLPALMNEYRVRELNVQNGVLKSLSFMFEYIGPTAYSYINSVIPLLIDALTDRDLVHRQTASSAVKHLALGVQCLGCEEQLMHLLNHVWPNIFETSPHVINAVMEAIEGMRVSLGPGNILLYALQGLYHPARRVRLIYWRIYNMIYVGSSDACVAFYPTFPNDQYNSYEKYELNLTL
;
A
#
# COMPACT_ATOMS: atom_id res chain seq x y z
N MET A 1 16.44 14.09 44.83
CA MET A 1 17.61 13.30 44.38
C MET A 1 17.11 11.88 44.17
N SER A 2 16.92 11.33 42.98
CA SER A 2 17.52 11.58 41.68
C SER A 2 16.55 11.16 40.57
N LEU A 3 16.15 12.13 39.76
CA LEU A 3 15.72 11.91 38.39
C LEU A 3 16.90 11.32 37.61
N GLN A 4 16.81 10.04 37.24
CA GLN A 4 17.58 9.44 36.15
C GLN A 4 16.55 8.93 35.13
N LYS A 5 16.23 9.76 34.13
CA LYS A 5 16.83 9.75 32.78
C LYS A 5 16.45 8.51 31.95
N ASN A 6 15.40 8.70 31.16
CA ASN A 6 15.31 8.46 29.70
C ASN A 6 15.96 7.16 29.20
N GLY A 7 15.13 6.11 29.12
CA GLY A 7 15.43 4.87 28.42
C GLY A 7 14.15 4.07 28.14
N SER A 8 13.45 4.45 27.07
CA SER A 8 12.26 3.79 26.49
C SER A 8 10.99 3.72 27.34
N GLU A 9 10.10 4.71 27.20
CA GLU A 9 8.70 4.69 27.68
C GLU A 9 7.81 3.72 26.87
N TYR A 10 8.34 2.56 26.48
CA TYR A 10 7.62 1.58 25.69
C TYR A 10 7.45 0.28 26.45
N ALA A 11 6.22 -0.25 26.41
CA ALA A 11 5.98 -1.62 26.81
C ALA A 11 6.69 -2.57 25.83
N HIS A 12 7.89 -3.01 26.19
CA HIS A 12 8.70 -3.95 25.40
C HIS A 12 8.07 -5.33 25.26
N LYS A 13 7.24 -5.74 26.24
CA LYS A 13 6.55 -7.04 26.22
C LYS A 13 5.37 -7.03 25.25
N LYS A 14 5.38 -7.94 24.28
CA LYS A 14 4.29 -8.16 23.29
C LYS A 14 2.93 -8.39 23.97
N GLY A 15 2.92 -9.12 25.10
CA GLY A 15 1.68 -9.38 25.86
C GLY A 15 1.01 -8.12 26.39
N ILE A 16 1.80 -7.18 26.94
CA ILE A 16 1.27 -5.89 27.43
C ILE A 16 0.67 -5.10 26.27
N ARG A 17 1.40 -5.00 25.15
CA ARG A 17 0.88 -4.29 23.96
C ARG A 17 -0.44 -4.87 23.45
N ARG A 18 -0.57 -6.20 23.39
CA ARG A 18 -1.82 -6.86 22.97
C ARG A 18 -2.98 -6.57 23.94
N ALA A 19 -2.73 -6.63 25.25
CA ALA A 19 -3.75 -6.31 26.24
C ALA A 19 -4.20 -4.84 26.12
N THR A 20 -3.25 -3.90 25.95
CA THR A 20 -3.55 -2.46 25.76
C THR A 20 -4.36 -2.19 24.50
N ILE A 21 -4.05 -2.87 23.39
CA ILE A 21 -4.81 -2.75 22.13
C ILE A 21 -6.27 -3.16 22.34
N ASN A 22 -6.49 -4.32 22.97
CA ASN A 22 -7.83 -4.83 23.24
C ASN A 22 -8.63 -3.91 24.18
N THR A 23 -8.01 -3.44 25.27
CA THR A 23 -8.68 -2.55 26.22
C THR A 23 -9.01 -1.21 25.59
N PHE A 24 -8.14 -0.66 24.75
CA PHE A 24 -8.40 0.57 24.02
C PHE A 24 -9.60 0.42 23.07
N GLY A 25 -9.69 -0.71 22.36
CA GLY A 25 -10.84 -1.04 21.53
C GLY A 25 -12.17 -1.09 22.30
N TYR A 26 -12.18 -1.68 23.50
CA TYR A 26 -13.36 -1.71 24.37
C TYR A 26 -13.77 -0.32 24.88
N ILE A 27 -12.78 0.52 25.24
CA ILE A 27 -13.04 1.91 25.67
C ILE A 27 -13.65 2.71 24.51
N ALA A 28 -13.07 2.60 23.30
CA ALA A 28 -13.58 3.29 22.12
C ALA A 28 -15.02 2.90 21.80
N LYS A 29 -15.36 1.61 21.96
CA LYS A 29 -16.73 1.11 21.76
C LYS A 29 -17.71 1.61 22.84
N ALA A 30 -17.24 1.81 24.08
CA ALA A 30 -18.07 2.26 25.20
C ALA A 30 -18.34 3.78 25.16
N ILE A 31 -17.33 4.59 24.84
CA ILE A 31 -17.45 6.06 24.80
C ILE A 31 -18.09 6.52 23.48
N GLY A 32 -17.69 5.90 22.37
CA GLY A 32 -18.06 6.32 21.02
C GLY A 32 -16.83 6.82 20.23
N PRO A 33 -16.74 6.52 18.92
CA PRO A 33 -15.55 6.80 18.13
C PRO A 33 -15.28 8.29 17.91
N GLN A 34 -16.31 9.14 17.89
CA GLN A 34 -16.18 10.57 17.55
C GLN A 34 -15.35 11.34 18.60
N ASP A 35 -15.63 11.13 19.88
CA ASP A 35 -14.94 11.83 20.97
C ASP A 35 -13.46 11.41 21.06
N VAL A 36 -13.21 10.10 20.93
CA VAL A 36 -11.85 9.53 20.91
C VAL A 36 -11.07 10.05 19.70
N LEU A 37 -11.70 10.05 18.52
CA LEU A 37 -11.04 10.43 17.27
C LEU A 37 -10.63 11.90 17.25
N SER A 38 -11.45 12.81 17.77
CA SER A 38 -11.09 14.24 17.83
C SER A 38 -9.77 14.48 18.59
N THR A 39 -9.56 13.74 19.68
CA THR A 39 -8.33 13.83 20.49
C THR A 39 -7.13 13.22 19.74
N LEU A 40 -7.32 12.08 19.09
CA LEU A 40 -6.28 11.42 18.31
C LEU A 40 -5.84 12.27 17.11
N LEU A 41 -6.79 12.89 16.38
CA LEU A 41 -6.45 13.73 15.23
C LEU A 41 -5.66 14.98 15.63
N ASN A 42 -5.95 15.57 16.80
CA ASN A 42 -5.13 16.66 17.33
C ASN A 42 -3.69 16.21 17.65
N ASN A 43 -3.52 14.97 18.13
CA ASN A 43 -2.19 14.41 18.37
C ASN A 43 -1.41 14.11 17.07
N LEU A 44 -2.08 13.98 15.91
CA LEU A 44 -1.39 13.88 14.62
C LEU A 44 -0.70 15.19 14.20
N LYS A 45 -1.16 16.34 14.70
CA LYS A 45 -0.57 17.66 14.44
C LYS A 45 0.68 17.94 15.28
N VAL A 46 0.89 17.16 16.34
CA VAL A 46 2.05 17.31 17.22
C VAL A 46 3.33 16.89 16.48
N GLN A 47 4.40 17.67 16.62
CA GLN A 47 5.66 17.45 15.90
C GLN A 47 6.33 16.11 16.25
N GLU A 48 6.13 15.64 17.49
CA GLU A 48 6.77 14.43 18.00
C GLU A 48 6.38 13.18 17.19
N ARG A 49 7.37 12.60 16.51
CA ARG A 49 7.18 11.43 15.64
C ARG A 49 6.64 10.22 16.40
N GLN A 50 7.05 10.03 17.65
CA GLN A 50 6.67 8.89 18.48
C GLN A 50 5.19 8.90 18.82
N LEU A 51 4.67 10.05 19.28
CA LEU A 51 3.25 10.24 19.55
C LEU A 51 2.40 9.98 18.30
N ARG A 52 2.86 10.42 17.12
CA ARG A 52 2.16 10.19 15.86
C ARG A 52 2.03 8.70 15.50
N VAL A 53 3.07 7.89 15.74
CA VAL A 53 3.01 6.43 15.48
C VAL A 53 1.99 5.74 16.38
N CYS A 54 2.02 6.00 17.69
CA CYS A 54 1.05 5.43 18.63
C CYS A 54 -0.38 5.85 18.29
N THR A 55 -0.56 7.11 17.88
CA THR A 55 -1.85 7.68 17.47
C THR A 55 -2.39 6.98 16.21
N THR A 56 -1.55 6.74 15.22
CA THR A 56 -1.90 5.96 14.01
C THR A 56 -2.40 4.56 14.36
N VAL A 57 -1.71 3.85 15.26
CA VAL A 57 -2.15 2.52 15.72
C VAL A 57 -3.49 2.60 16.45
N ALA A 58 -3.67 3.61 17.31
CA ALA A 58 -4.95 3.84 17.99
C ALA A 58 -6.10 4.08 17.00
N ILE A 59 -5.90 4.89 15.97
CA ILE A 59 -6.89 5.15 14.92
C ILE A 59 -7.29 3.86 14.19
N ALA A 60 -6.33 2.99 13.85
CA ALA A 60 -6.61 1.71 13.22
C ALA A 60 -7.46 0.78 14.11
N ILE A 61 -7.19 0.76 15.42
CA ILE A 61 -7.97 -0.02 16.39
C ILE A 61 -9.41 0.50 16.48
N VAL A 62 -9.60 1.83 16.53
CA VAL A 62 -10.95 2.42 16.52
C VAL A 62 -11.69 2.08 15.22
N ALA A 63 -10.99 2.12 14.08
CA ALA A 63 -11.57 1.75 12.79
C ALA A 63 -11.99 0.27 12.73
N GLU A 64 -11.22 -0.65 13.34
CA GLU A 64 -11.59 -2.07 13.45
C GLU A 64 -12.84 -2.25 14.33
N THR A 65 -12.86 -1.65 15.52
CA THR A 65 -13.91 -1.93 16.52
C THR A 65 -15.22 -1.19 16.26
N CYS A 66 -15.15 0.04 15.76
CA CYS A 66 -16.30 0.91 15.51
C CYS A 66 -16.67 1.01 14.02
N GLY A 67 -15.86 0.43 13.13
CA GLY A 67 -16.07 0.44 11.68
C GLY A 67 -15.35 1.61 10.99
N PRO A 68 -14.70 1.39 9.83
CA PRO A 68 -13.94 2.43 9.13
C PRO A 68 -14.78 3.63 8.68
N PHE A 69 -16.09 3.45 8.45
CA PHE A 69 -17.01 4.53 8.06
C PHE A 69 -17.05 5.70 9.06
N THR A 70 -16.73 5.46 10.33
CA THR A 70 -16.71 6.51 11.37
C THR A 70 -15.41 7.32 11.36
N VAL A 71 -14.30 6.69 10.98
CA VAL A 71 -12.94 7.25 11.08
C VAL A 71 -12.48 7.85 9.75
N LEU A 72 -12.80 7.18 8.64
CA LEU A 72 -12.29 7.52 7.32
C LEU A 72 -12.68 8.93 6.86
N PRO A 73 -13.93 9.40 7.00
CA PRO A 73 -14.30 10.76 6.60
C PRO A 73 -13.52 11.84 7.36
N ALA A 74 -13.26 11.62 8.66
CA ALA A 74 -12.52 12.57 9.48
C ALA A 74 -11.02 12.61 9.09
N LEU A 75 -10.41 11.45 8.82
CA LEU A 75 -9.05 11.38 8.27
C LEU A 75 -8.93 12.09 6.91
N MET A 76 -9.90 11.88 6.01
CA MET A 76 -9.94 12.55 4.71
C MET A 76 -10.11 14.06 4.85
N ASN A 77 -10.84 14.53 5.87
CA ASN A 77 -10.98 15.95 6.15
C ASN A 77 -9.67 16.57 6.65
N GLU A 78 -8.94 15.89 7.53
CA GLU A 78 -7.62 16.35 8.00
C GLU A 78 -6.58 16.37 6.87
N TYR A 79 -6.69 15.49 5.87
CA TYR A 79 -5.81 15.51 4.69
C TYR A 79 -5.94 16.80 3.86
N ARG A 80 -7.11 17.46 3.91
CA ARG A 80 -7.35 18.73 3.18
C ARG A 80 -6.57 19.90 3.80
N VAL A 81 -6.13 19.78 5.04
CA VAL A 81 -5.26 20.76 5.67
C VAL A 81 -3.91 20.72 4.94
N ARG A 82 -3.52 21.85 4.33
CA ARG A 82 -2.29 21.98 3.52
C ARG A 82 -1.01 22.04 4.36
N GLU A 83 -0.92 21.18 5.37
CA GLU A 83 0.28 21.01 6.19
C GLU A 83 0.88 19.62 5.92
N LEU A 84 2.07 19.60 5.30
CA LEU A 84 2.74 18.37 4.86
C LEU A 84 2.92 17.34 5.98
N ASN A 85 3.14 17.78 7.22
CA ASN A 85 3.32 16.89 8.37
C ASN A 85 2.03 16.16 8.74
N VAL A 86 0.89 16.85 8.63
CA VAL A 86 -0.43 16.30 8.91
C VAL A 86 -0.82 15.33 7.81
N GLN A 87 -0.65 15.72 6.54
CA GLN A 87 -0.92 14.86 5.38
C GLN A 87 -0.12 13.55 5.43
N ASN A 88 1.18 13.63 5.71
CA ASN A 88 2.02 12.44 5.94
C ASN A 88 1.57 11.59 7.13
N GLY A 89 1.02 12.22 8.19
CA GLY A 89 0.42 11.53 9.32
C GLY A 89 -0.86 10.79 8.94
N VAL A 90 -1.72 11.42 8.15
CA VAL A 90 -2.95 10.80 7.62
C VAL A 90 -2.60 9.63 6.70
N LEU A 91 -1.67 9.79 5.76
CA LEU A 91 -1.27 8.72 4.84
C LEU A 91 -0.69 7.51 5.57
N LYS A 92 0.15 7.73 6.59
CA LYS A 92 0.61 6.65 7.46
C LYS A 92 -0.55 5.99 8.20
N SER A 93 -1.50 6.79 8.71
CA SER A 93 -2.67 6.28 9.41
C SER A 93 -3.56 5.43 8.51
N LEU A 94 -3.76 5.85 7.26
CA LEU A 94 -4.45 5.07 6.23
C LEU A 94 -3.70 3.76 5.92
N SER A 95 -2.39 3.81 5.77
CA SER A 95 -1.57 2.61 5.51
C SER A 95 -1.74 1.54 6.59
N PHE A 96 -1.60 1.93 7.87
CA PHE A 96 -1.78 1.02 9.00
C PHE A 96 -3.23 0.58 9.16
N MET A 97 -4.19 1.47 8.93
CA MET A 97 -5.60 1.13 8.99
C MET A 97 -5.95 0.06 7.96
N PHE A 98 -5.52 0.18 6.69
CA PHE A 98 -5.78 -0.82 5.66
C PHE A 98 -5.15 -2.18 5.99
N GLU A 99 -3.93 -2.19 6.54
CA GLU A 99 -3.29 -3.42 7.00
C GLU A 99 -4.10 -4.11 8.10
N TYR A 100 -4.64 -3.31 9.02
CA TYR A 100 -5.30 -3.81 10.22
C TYR A 100 -6.73 -4.28 9.96
N ILE A 101 -7.48 -3.56 9.11
CA ILE A 101 -8.88 -3.91 8.79
C ILE A 101 -9.00 -5.03 7.74
N GLY A 102 -7.95 -5.24 6.93
CA GLY A 102 -7.84 -6.30 5.93
C GLY A 102 -8.99 -6.31 4.91
N PRO A 103 -9.81 -7.38 4.86
CA PRO A 103 -10.84 -7.57 3.82
C PRO A 103 -11.97 -6.55 3.88
N THR A 104 -12.21 -5.93 5.04
CA THR A 104 -13.25 -4.90 5.17
C THR A 104 -12.93 -3.63 4.39
N ALA A 105 -11.69 -3.46 3.92
CA ALA A 105 -11.28 -2.34 3.08
C ALA A 105 -12.02 -2.27 1.73
N TYR A 106 -12.57 -3.39 1.22
CA TYR A 106 -13.21 -3.46 -0.10
C TYR A 106 -14.37 -2.48 -0.24
N SER A 107 -15.16 -2.26 0.81
CA SER A 107 -16.31 -1.34 0.77
C SER A 107 -15.91 0.13 0.73
N TYR A 108 -14.64 0.44 1.04
CA TYR A 108 -14.14 1.80 1.20
C TYR A 108 -13.18 2.24 0.08
N ILE A 109 -12.73 1.32 -0.77
CA ILE A 109 -11.73 1.58 -1.81
C ILE A 109 -12.11 2.78 -2.70
N ASN A 110 -13.36 2.81 -3.19
CA ASN A 110 -13.85 3.87 -4.08
C ASN A 110 -13.76 5.27 -3.44
N SER A 111 -13.98 5.36 -2.13
CA SER A 111 -13.90 6.62 -1.39
C SER A 111 -12.46 7.12 -1.23
N VAL A 112 -11.49 6.21 -1.15
CA VAL A 112 -10.08 6.54 -0.84
C VAL A 112 -9.22 6.75 -2.09
N ILE A 113 -9.63 6.22 -3.24
CA ILE A 113 -8.94 6.38 -4.53
C ILE A 113 -8.54 7.83 -4.81
N PRO A 114 -9.43 8.85 -4.74
CA PRO A 114 -9.06 10.23 -5.07
C PRO A 114 -7.94 10.77 -4.18
N LEU A 115 -7.97 10.43 -2.89
CA LEU A 115 -6.95 10.84 -1.92
C LEU A 115 -5.60 10.18 -2.24
N LEU A 116 -5.60 8.89 -2.57
CA LEU A 116 -4.37 8.18 -2.93
C LEU A 116 -3.78 8.67 -4.24
N ILE A 117 -4.60 9.03 -5.22
CA ILE A 117 -4.15 9.60 -6.49
C ILE A 117 -3.46 10.95 -6.26
N ASP A 118 -4.06 11.83 -5.46
CA ASP A 118 -3.46 13.11 -5.09
C ASP A 118 -2.09 12.88 -4.43
N ALA A 119 -2.02 11.97 -3.46
CA ALA A 119 -0.78 11.64 -2.77
C ALA A 119 0.30 10.96 -3.65
N LEU A 120 -0.10 10.14 -4.63
CA LEU A 120 0.82 9.47 -5.57
C LEU A 120 1.37 10.40 -6.64
N THR A 121 0.65 11.48 -6.94
CA THR A 121 1.03 12.49 -7.94
C THR A 121 1.70 13.72 -7.33
N ASP A 122 1.73 13.83 -6.00
CA ASP A 122 2.40 14.91 -5.28
C ASP A 122 3.91 14.95 -5.62
N ARG A 123 4.52 16.13 -5.47
CA ARG A 123 5.96 16.37 -5.68
C ARG A 123 6.82 15.81 -4.56
N ASP A 124 6.31 15.72 -3.34
CA ASP A 124 7.05 15.20 -2.19
C ASP A 124 7.25 13.68 -2.26
N LEU A 125 8.49 13.27 -2.05
CA LEU A 125 8.90 11.87 -2.06
C LEU A 125 8.24 11.07 -0.92
N VAL A 126 8.04 11.70 0.24
CA VAL A 126 7.45 11.02 1.42
C VAL A 126 5.97 10.73 1.20
N HIS A 127 5.25 11.63 0.52
CA HIS A 127 3.86 11.40 0.10
C HIS A 127 3.75 10.19 -0.82
N ARG A 128 4.53 10.16 -1.91
CA ARG A 128 4.53 9.03 -2.85
C ARG A 128 4.93 7.70 -2.21
N GLN A 129 5.92 7.73 -1.31
CA GLN A 129 6.34 6.55 -0.55
C GLN A 129 5.21 6.02 0.33
N THR A 130 4.63 6.87 1.17
CA THR A 130 3.60 6.46 2.13
C THR A 130 2.29 6.08 1.45
N ALA A 131 1.94 6.76 0.36
CA ALA A 131 0.82 6.38 -0.49
C ALA A 131 1.04 5.01 -1.15
N SER A 132 2.24 4.72 -1.65
CA SER A 132 2.57 3.40 -2.19
C SER A 132 2.46 2.30 -1.13
N SER A 133 2.92 2.55 0.10
CA SER A 133 2.71 1.62 1.22
C SER A 133 1.22 1.42 1.53
N ALA A 134 0.41 2.49 1.54
CA ALA A 134 -1.03 2.36 1.75
C ALA A 134 -1.71 1.54 0.64
N VAL A 135 -1.29 1.75 -0.62
CA VAL A 135 -1.77 0.98 -1.77
C VAL A 135 -1.36 -0.49 -1.68
N LYS A 136 -0.16 -0.82 -1.20
CA LYS A 136 0.25 -2.21 -0.92
C LYS A 136 -0.73 -2.91 0.02
N HIS A 137 -0.97 -2.29 1.19
CA HIS A 137 -1.82 -2.91 2.20
C HIS A 137 -3.28 -2.99 1.74
N LEU A 138 -3.76 -1.99 1.02
CA LEU A 138 -5.08 -2.00 0.39
C LEU A 138 -5.19 -3.14 -0.63
N ALA A 139 -4.22 -3.28 -1.54
CA ALA A 139 -4.21 -4.33 -2.55
C ALA A 139 -4.23 -5.72 -1.92
N LEU A 140 -3.37 -5.99 -0.94
CA LEU A 140 -3.34 -7.27 -0.23
C LEU A 140 -4.62 -7.52 0.58
N GLY A 141 -5.21 -6.48 1.18
CA GLY A 141 -6.44 -6.58 1.95
C GLY A 141 -7.65 -6.95 1.10
N VAL A 142 -7.72 -6.46 -0.15
CA VAL A 142 -8.87 -6.65 -1.05
C VAL A 142 -8.70 -7.76 -2.09
N GLN A 143 -7.74 -8.66 -1.89
CA GLN A 143 -7.49 -9.78 -2.78
C GLN A 143 -8.76 -10.66 -2.91
N CYS A 144 -9.10 -11.05 -4.15
CA CYS A 144 -10.24 -11.92 -4.48
C CYS A 144 -11.63 -11.36 -4.09
N LEU A 145 -11.77 -10.04 -3.90
CA LEU A 145 -13.05 -9.38 -3.60
C LEU A 145 -13.67 -8.64 -4.79
N GLY A 146 -13.14 -8.84 -6.00
CA GLY A 146 -13.66 -8.21 -7.22
C GLY A 146 -13.32 -6.73 -7.38
N CYS A 147 -12.27 -6.24 -6.69
CA CYS A 147 -11.83 -4.84 -6.76
C CYS A 147 -10.75 -4.58 -7.83
N GLU A 148 -10.73 -5.38 -8.90
CA GLU A 148 -9.67 -5.33 -9.92
C GLU A 148 -9.66 -4.01 -10.69
N GLU A 149 -10.83 -3.45 -11.02
CA GLU A 149 -10.93 -2.18 -11.74
C GLU A 149 -10.32 -1.02 -10.93
N GLN A 150 -10.63 -0.96 -9.64
CA GLN A 150 -10.12 0.07 -8.74
C GLN A 150 -8.60 -0.05 -8.55
N LEU A 151 -8.11 -1.28 -8.38
CA LEU A 151 -6.67 -1.53 -8.25
C LEU A 151 -5.92 -1.25 -9.56
N MET A 152 -6.51 -1.56 -10.70
CA MET A 152 -5.95 -1.25 -12.02
C MET A 152 -5.87 0.27 -12.24
N HIS A 153 -6.89 1.01 -11.80
CA HIS A 153 -6.84 2.47 -11.82
C HIS A 153 -5.70 3.02 -10.94
N LEU A 154 -5.54 2.49 -9.72
CA LEU A 154 -4.41 2.86 -8.86
C LEU A 154 -3.06 2.46 -9.45
N LEU A 155 -2.95 1.31 -10.12
CA LEU A 155 -1.72 0.85 -10.78
C LEU A 155 -1.22 1.89 -11.79
N ASN A 156 -2.13 2.49 -12.56
CA ASN A 156 -1.80 3.54 -13.52
C ASN A 156 -1.17 4.78 -12.88
N HIS A 157 -1.46 5.07 -11.61
CA HIS A 157 -0.87 6.16 -10.85
C HIS A 157 0.38 5.75 -10.06
N VAL A 158 0.53 4.47 -9.74
CA VAL A 158 1.75 3.92 -9.12
C VAL A 158 2.86 3.73 -10.15
N TRP A 159 2.53 3.27 -11.37
CA TRP A 159 3.49 2.88 -12.40
C TRP A 159 4.49 3.98 -12.82
N PRO A 160 4.10 5.27 -12.95
CA PRO A 160 5.06 6.34 -13.27
C PRO A 160 6.20 6.47 -12.24
N ASN A 161 5.97 6.04 -11.00
CA ASN A 161 6.93 6.17 -9.90
C ASN A 161 8.04 5.08 -9.92
N ILE A 162 8.02 4.13 -10.86
CA ILE A 162 9.05 3.08 -10.97
C ILE A 162 10.45 3.62 -11.31
N PHE A 163 10.54 4.83 -11.83
CA PHE A 163 11.81 5.48 -12.20
C PHE A 163 12.44 6.29 -11.05
N GLU A 164 11.83 6.23 -9.87
CA GLU A 164 12.36 6.90 -8.69
C GLU A 164 13.73 6.37 -8.27
N THR A 165 14.56 7.30 -7.80
CA THR A 165 15.95 7.00 -7.43
C THR A 165 16.12 6.78 -5.93
N SER A 166 15.23 7.36 -5.12
CA SER A 166 15.27 7.22 -3.67
C SER A 166 15.00 5.77 -3.27
N PRO A 167 15.90 5.13 -2.48
CA PRO A 167 15.76 3.71 -2.11
C PRO A 167 14.48 3.43 -1.31
N HIS A 168 14.04 4.39 -0.49
CA HIS A 168 12.83 4.22 0.32
C HIS A 168 11.55 4.27 -0.53
N VAL A 169 11.50 5.17 -1.52
CA VAL A 169 10.34 5.33 -2.41
C VAL A 169 10.26 4.14 -3.37
N ILE A 170 11.38 3.80 -4.03
CA ILE A 170 11.37 2.71 -5.02
C ILE A 170 11.03 1.37 -4.38
N ASN A 171 11.49 1.10 -3.16
CA ASN A 171 11.10 -0.13 -2.45
C ASN A 171 9.61 -0.12 -2.12
N ALA A 172 9.05 0.99 -1.66
CA ALA A 172 7.60 1.08 -1.41
C ALA A 172 6.76 0.91 -2.68
N VAL A 173 7.21 1.48 -3.82
CA VAL A 173 6.55 1.30 -5.13
C VAL A 173 6.64 -0.16 -5.59
N MET A 174 7.81 -0.80 -5.47
CA MET A 174 7.98 -2.21 -5.83
C MET A 174 7.13 -3.13 -4.96
N GLU A 175 7.05 -2.87 -3.65
CA GLU A 175 6.17 -3.62 -2.76
C GLU A 175 4.68 -3.40 -3.09
N ALA A 176 4.29 -2.19 -3.52
CA ALA A 176 2.93 -1.92 -3.97
C ALA A 176 2.60 -2.70 -5.25
N ILE A 177 3.52 -2.75 -6.22
CA ILE A 177 3.37 -3.55 -7.44
C ILE A 177 3.28 -5.04 -7.11
N GLU A 178 4.07 -5.54 -6.16
CA GLU A 178 3.98 -6.93 -5.71
C GLU A 178 2.63 -7.23 -5.03
N GLY A 179 2.14 -6.32 -4.19
CA GLY A 179 0.79 -6.42 -3.61
C GLY A 179 -0.30 -6.44 -4.68
N MET A 180 -0.16 -5.61 -5.71
CA MET A 180 -1.08 -5.61 -6.86
C MET A 180 -0.95 -6.85 -7.73
N ARG A 181 0.23 -7.45 -7.88
CA ARG A 181 0.40 -8.73 -8.60
C ARG A 181 -0.47 -9.82 -8.02
N VAL A 182 -0.56 -9.87 -6.68
CA VAL A 182 -1.37 -10.86 -5.96
C VAL A 182 -2.87 -10.65 -6.17
N SER A 183 -3.31 -9.39 -6.28
CA SER A 183 -4.74 -9.05 -6.35
C SER A 183 -5.30 -8.85 -7.76
N LEU A 184 -4.49 -8.32 -8.70
CA LEU A 184 -4.83 -8.18 -10.13
C LEU A 184 -4.42 -9.41 -10.95
N GLY A 185 -3.58 -10.27 -10.40
CA GLY A 185 -2.94 -11.37 -11.11
C GLY A 185 -1.65 -10.97 -11.84
N PRO A 186 -0.74 -11.93 -12.07
CA PRO A 186 0.56 -11.68 -12.68
C PRO A 186 0.49 -11.30 -14.16
N GLY A 187 -0.56 -11.71 -14.88
CA GLY A 187 -0.75 -11.38 -16.29
C GLY A 187 -0.82 -9.88 -16.53
N ASN A 188 -1.63 -9.16 -15.74
CA ASN A 188 -1.79 -7.72 -15.85
C ASN A 188 -0.46 -6.98 -15.63
N ILE A 189 0.29 -7.34 -14.57
CA ILE A 189 1.60 -6.72 -14.31
C ILE A 189 2.62 -7.09 -15.39
N LEU A 190 2.59 -8.34 -15.89
CA LEU A 190 3.48 -8.78 -16.97
C LEU A 190 3.24 -7.96 -18.24
N LEU A 191 1.99 -7.68 -18.62
CA LEU A 191 1.66 -6.86 -19.78
C LEU A 191 2.22 -5.43 -19.68
N TYR A 192 2.23 -4.84 -18.48
CA TYR A 192 2.90 -3.56 -18.25
C TYR A 192 4.42 -3.69 -18.37
N ALA A 193 5.00 -4.77 -17.83
CA ALA A 193 6.44 -5.00 -17.84
C ALA A 193 7.00 -5.27 -19.25
N LEU A 194 6.26 -5.97 -20.13
CA LEU A 194 6.74 -6.35 -21.47
C LEU A 194 7.23 -5.15 -22.30
N GLN A 195 6.61 -3.97 -22.13
CA GLN A 195 6.95 -2.75 -22.88
C GLN A 195 8.40 -2.28 -22.64
N GLY A 196 8.96 -2.52 -21.45
CA GLY A 196 10.27 -2.00 -21.06
C GLY A 196 11.40 -3.03 -21.01
N LEU A 197 11.11 -4.33 -21.14
CA LEU A 197 12.11 -5.40 -21.02
C LEU A 197 13.26 -5.26 -22.04
N TYR A 198 12.91 -5.03 -23.30
CA TYR A 198 13.86 -4.89 -24.41
C TYR A 198 14.05 -3.44 -24.89
N HIS A 199 13.63 -2.46 -24.08
CA HIS A 199 13.75 -1.04 -24.42
C HIS A 199 15.21 -0.63 -24.69
N PRO A 200 15.55 0.22 -25.69
CA PRO A 200 16.93 0.54 -26.06
C PRO A 200 17.75 1.22 -24.95
N ALA A 201 17.11 2.01 -24.08
CA ALA A 201 17.77 2.63 -22.94
C ALA A 201 18.04 1.64 -21.79
N ARG A 202 19.32 1.48 -21.41
CA ARG A 202 19.75 0.59 -20.31
C ARG A 202 19.04 0.90 -18.98
N ARG A 203 18.86 2.20 -18.66
CA ARG A 203 18.20 2.65 -17.43
C ARG A 203 16.77 2.13 -17.31
N VAL A 204 16.04 2.05 -18.42
CA VAL A 204 14.67 1.50 -18.46
C VAL A 204 14.70 0.01 -18.25
N ARG A 205 15.53 -0.72 -19.01
CA ARG A 205 15.65 -2.18 -18.88
C ARG A 205 15.94 -2.62 -17.45
N LEU A 206 16.87 -1.95 -16.75
CA LEU A 206 17.24 -2.34 -15.38
C LEU A 206 16.04 -2.39 -14.42
N ILE A 207 15.10 -1.44 -14.53
CA ILE A 207 13.93 -1.37 -13.66
C ILE A 207 12.89 -2.41 -14.09
N TYR A 208 12.63 -2.51 -15.39
CA TYR A 208 11.65 -3.45 -15.93
C TYR A 208 12.04 -4.91 -15.72
N TRP A 209 13.33 -5.26 -15.88
CA TRP A 209 13.84 -6.57 -15.54
C TRP A 209 13.74 -6.87 -14.04
N ARG A 210 13.91 -5.87 -13.17
CA ARG A 210 13.68 -6.03 -11.73
C ARG A 210 12.21 -6.38 -11.43
N ILE A 211 11.26 -5.69 -12.07
CA ILE A 211 9.82 -5.98 -11.93
C ILE A 211 9.52 -7.38 -12.48
N TYR A 212 10.05 -7.74 -13.65
CA TYR A 212 9.85 -9.07 -14.22
C TYR A 212 10.39 -10.18 -13.31
N ASN A 213 11.58 -10.01 -12.73
CA ASN A 213 12.15 -10.98 -11.79
C ASN A 213 11.25 -11.17 -10.56
N MET A 214 10.64 -10.10 -10.06
CA MET A 214 9.66 -10.17 -8.97
C MET A 214 8.44 -11.01 -9.38
N ILE A 215 7.87 -10.77 -10.56
CA ILE A 215 6.73 -11.56 -11.08
C ILE A 215 7.11 -13.03 -11.26
N TYR A 216 8.29 -13.28 -11.85
CA TYR A 216 8.78 -14.62 -12.14
C TYR A 216 8.97 -15.44 -10.86
N VAL A 217 9.54 -14.85 -9.81
CA VAL A 217 9.70 -15.51 -8.51
C VAL A 217 8.35 -15.76 -7.83
N GLY A 218 7.41 -14.83 -7.94
CA GLY A 218 6.11 -14.94 -7.25
C GLY A 218 5.09 -15.88 -7.90
N SER A 219 5.14 -16.05 -9.23
CA SER A 219 4.11 -16.78 -9.98
C SER A 219 4.58 -17.17 -11.39
N SER A 220 5.67 -17.94 -11.48
CA SER A 220 6.25 -18.36 -12.77
C SER A 220 5.28 -19.16 -13.65
N ASP A 221 4.54 -20.10 -13.05
CA ASP A 221 3.62 -20.99 -13.75
C ASP A 221 2.44 -20.22 -14.36
N ALA A 222 1.83 -19.34 -13.56
CA ALA A 222 0.74 -18.49 -14.05
C ALA A 222 1.15 -17.57 -15.20
N CYS A 223 2.44 -17.22 -15.35
CA CYS A 223 2.93 -16.40 -16.46
C CYS A 223 2.90 -17.14 -17.81
N VAL A 224 2.89 -18.48 -17.82
CA VAL A 224 2.95 -19.28 -19.06
C VAL A 224 1.84 -18.90 -20.03
N ALA A 225 0.63 -18.66 -19.51
CA ALA A 225 -0.55 -18.27 -20.27
C ALA A 225 -0.51 -16.84 -20.84
N PHE A 226 0.35 -15.96 -20.30
CA PHE A 226 0.39 -14.54 -20.64
C PHE A 226 1.62 -14.14 -21.47
N TYR A 227 2.58 -15.04 -21.67
CA TYR A 227 3.73 -14.75 -22.51
C TYR A 227 3.32 -14.53 -23.97
N PRO A 228 3.79 -13.45 -24.62
CA PRO A 228 3.49 -13.20 -26.02
C PRO A 228 4.10 -14.30 -26.89
N THR A 229 3.44 -14.58 -28.01
CA THR A 229 3.97 -15.45 -29.06
C THR A 229 4.98 -14.65 -29.89
N PHE A 230 6.10 -15.29 -30.21
CA PHE A 230 7.11 -14.73 -31.10
C PHE A 230 7.23 -15.64 -32.33
N PRO A 231 7.25 -15.08 -33.55
CA PRO A 231 7.46 -15.86 -34.75
C PRO A 231 8.89 -16.42 -34.76
N ASN A 232 9.07 -17.58 -35.38
CA ASN A 232 10.39 -18.17 -35.57
C ASN A 232 11.27 -17.30 -36.46
N ASP A 233 12.58 -17.35 -36.23
CA ASP A 233 13.58 -16.74 -37.12
C ASP A 233 14.32 -17.83 -37.92
N GLN A 234 15.30 -17.44 -38.74
CA GLN A 234 16.07 -18.38 -39.55
C GLN A 234 16.88 -19.40 -38.72
N TYR A 235 17.21 -19.06 -37.47
CA TYR A 235 18.14 -19.78 -36.62
C TYR A 235 17.46 -20.49 -35.44
N ASN A 236 16.29 -20.03 -35.01
CA ASN A 236 15.64 -20.37 -33.75
C ASN A 236 14.12 -20.55 -33.92
N SER A 237 13.60 -21.56 -33.23
CA SER A 237 12.15 -21.77 -33.06
C SER A 237 11.70 -21.16 -31.72
N TYR A 238 10.84 -20.14 -31.78
CA TYR A 238 10.29 -19.43 -30.63
C TYR A 238 8.81 -19.72 -30.36
N GLU A 239 8.10 -20.32 -31.32
CA GLU A 239 6.70 -20.70 -31.16
C GLU A 239 6.49 -21.89 -30.21
N LYS A 240 5.37 -21.89 -29.49
CA LYS A 240 4.96 -22.95 -28.56
C LYS A 240 3.86 -23.79 -29.20
N TYR A 241 4.25 -24.79 -29.98
CA TYR A 241 3.33 -25.58 -30.81
C TYR A 241 2.26 -26.32 -30.01
N GLU A 242 2.58 -26.77 -28.80
CA GLU A 242 1.69 -27.53 -27.94
C GLU A 242 0.46 -26.73 -27.50
N LEU A 243 0.59 -25.41 -27.36
CA LEU A 243 -0.52 -24.53 -26.98
C LEU A 243 -1.53 -24.29 -28.12
N ASN A 244 -1.16 -24.61 -29.36
CA ASN A 244 -2.00 -24.42 -30.54
C ASN A 244 -2.78 -25.69 -30.93
N LEU A 245 -2.62 -26.79 -30.21
CA LEU A 245 -3.34 -28.04 -30.50
C LEU A 245 -4.83 -27.86 -30.17
N THR A 246 -5.68 -28.05 -31.18
CA THR A 246 -7.13 -28.13 -31.02
C THR A 246 -7.58 -29.57 -31.21
N LEU A 247 -8.32 -30.11 -30.24
CA LEU A 247 -8.92 -31.45 -30.30
C LEU A 247 -10.25 -31.45 -31.03
#